data_AF-A0A838YXK1-F1
#
_entry.id   AF-A0A838YXK1-F1
#
_cell.length_a   1.000
_cell.length_b   1.000
_cell.length_c   1.000
_cell.angle_alpha   90.00
_cell.angle_beta   90.00
_cell.angle_gamma   90.00
#
_symmetry.space_group_name_H-M   'P 1'
#
loop_
_entity.id
_entity.type
_entity.pdbx_description
1 polymer ?
#
loop_
_entity_poly.entity_id
_entity_poly.type
_entity_poly.pdbx_seq_one_letter_code
_entity_poly.pdbx_strand_id
1 'polypeptide(L)'
;MKNYSKNFGSSDNAHQEGEDLRRLFLDGLRDLYWAEIRLTKSLPTMAQAATSKGLTRAFESHLSETEEHVNRIERIFKLVDETAQGKKCPAMIGLLEEADEITKSTKDGSLVRDCGLILAAQKVEHYEIASYGTLRTIAEILGYEEVADILQLTLNDEEDADSKLTQLAQSHINVAAAQE
;
A
#
# COMPACT_ATOMS: atom_id res chain seq x y z
N MET A 1 -23.94 45.77 7.62
CA MET A 1 -22.54 45.31 7.66
C MET A 1 -22.31 44.60 8.98
N LYS A 2 -22.21 43.26 8.98
CA LYS A 2 -21.83 42.49 10.19
C LYS A 2 -20.32 42.27 10.13
N ASN A 3 -19.60 42.90 11.05
CA ASN A 3 -18.17 42.67 11.25
C ASN A 3 -17.98 41.26 11.81
N TYR A 4 -17.55 40.33 10.96
CA TYR A 4 -16.94 39.09 11.41
C TYR A 4 -15.51 39.40 11.86
N SER A 5 -15.36 39.67 13.16
CA SER A 5 -14.09 39.57 13.85
C SER A 5 -13.58 38.13 13.70
N LYS A 6 -12.57 37.92 12.85
CA LYS A 6 -11.80 36.67 12.82
C LYS A 6 -11.09 36.53 14.17
N ASN A 7 -11.60 35.63 15.01
CA ASN A 7 -10.86 35.11 16.14
C ASN A 7 -9.71 34.28 15.55
N PHE A 8 -8.49 34.79 15.62
CA PHE A 8 -7.30 33.96 15.42
C PHE A 8 -7.24 32.98 16.60
N GLY A 9 -7.24 31.67 16.31
CA GLY A 9 -7.07 30.63 17.32
C GLY A 9 -5.78 30.83 18.12
N SER A 10 -5.81 30.52 19.42
CA SER A 10 -4.65 30.63 20.30
C SER A 10 -3.54 29.65 19.89
N SER A 11 -2.29 29.95 20.27
CA SER A 11 -1.12 29.08 20.06
C SER A 11 -1.32 27.65 20.58
N ASP A 12 -2.09 27.51 21.65
CA ASP A 12 -2.37 26.22 22.28
C ASP A 12 -3.23 25.32 21.38
N ASN A 13 -4.12 25.90 20.57
CA ASN A 13 -4.96 25.13 19.65
C ASN A 13 -4.16 24.62 18.45
N ALA A 14 -3.24 25.45 17.92
CA ALA A 14 -2.35 25.06 16.83
C ALA A 14 -1.35 23.96 17.25
N HIS A 15 -0.84 24.03 18.49
CA HIS A 15 0.01 22.97 19.04
C HIS A 15 -0.76 21.64 19.19
N GLN A 16 -2.01 21.70 19.67
CA GLN A 16 -2.84 20.49 19.81
C GLN A 16 -3.18 19.86 18.46
N GLU A 17 -3.53 20.66 17.46
CA GLU A 17 -3.82 20.21 16.09
C GLU A 17 -2.60 19.51 15.45
N GLY A 18 -1.37 20.01 15.70
CA GLY A 18 -0.13 19.38 15.24
C GLY A 18 0.12 18.01 15.89
N GLU A 19 -0.14 17.87 17.19
CA GLU A 19 -0.02 16.60 17.91
C GLU A 19 -1.05 15.56 17.43
N ASP A 20 -2.30 15.98 17.20
CA ASP A 20 -3.34 15.09 16.69
C ASP A 20 -3.02 14.61 15.26
N LEU A 21 -2.47 15.49 14.41
CA LEU A 21 -2.00 15.12 13.07
C LEU A 21 -0.79 14.18 13.12
N ARG A 22 0.17 14.42 14.02
CA ARG A 22 1.30 13.50 14.26
C ARG A 22 0.80 12.13 14.72
N ARG A 23 -0.20 12.07 15.59
CA ARG A 23 -0.77 10.79 16.03
C ARG A 23 -1.41 10.03 14.87
N LEU A 24 -2.16 10.72 14.01
CA LEU A 24 -2.75 10.13 12.81
C LEU A 24 -1.67 9.60 11.85
N PHE A 25 -0.61 10.38 11.64
CA PHE A 25 0.55 9.99 10.83
C PHE A 25 1.19 8.70 11.34
N LEU A 26 1.46 8.63 12.65
CA LEU A 26 2.05 7.44 13.25
C LEU A 26 1.12 6.22 13.17
N ASP A 27 -0.18 6.40 13.39
CA ASP A 27 -1.13 5.30 13.26
C ASP A 27 -1.16 4.76 11.82
N GLY A 28 -1.10 5.63 10.81
CA GLY A 28 -1.00 5.21 9.41
C GLY A 28 0.31 4.48 9.09
N LEU A 29 1.45 4.95 9.61
CA LEU A 29 2.73 4.22 9.46
C LEU A 29 2.68 2.83 10.09
N ARG A 30 2.03 2.67 11.24
CA ARG A 30 1.87 1.37 11.90
C ARG A 30 0.99 0.44 11.09
N ASP A 31 -0.07 0.96 10.46
CA ASP A 31 -0.94 0.19 9.58
C ASP A 31 -0.20 -0.27 8.32
N LEU A 32 0.56 0.62 7.65
CA LEU A 32 1.42 0.27 6.51
C LEU A 32 2.49 -0.76 6.88
N TYR A 33 3.22 -0.54 7.98
CA TYR A 33 4.26 -1.47 8.41
C TYR A 33 3.73 -2.89 8.65
N TRP A 34 2.51 -2.99 9.20
CA TRP A 34 1.85 -4.29 9.34
C TRP A 34 1.44 -4.88 7.99
N ALA A 35 0.91 -4.06 7.09
CA ALA A 35 0.48 -4.46 5.76
C ALA A 35 1.63 -5.04 4.94
N GLU A 36 2.76 -4.35 4.90
CA GLU A 36 3.99 -4.74 4.18
C GLU A 36 4.56 -6.08 4.71
N ILE A 37 4.70 -6.21 6.03
CA ILE A 37 5.11 -7.48 6.65
C ILE A 37 4.12 -8.60 6.35
N ARG A 38 2.84 -8.29 6.17
CA ARG A 38 1.85 -9.30 5.79
C ARG A 38 1.98 -9.67 4.31
N LEU A 39 2.20 -8.69 3.44
CA LEU A 39 2.36 -8.88 2.00
C LEU A 39 3.57 -9.74 1.65
N THR A 40 4.71 -9.55 2.34
CA THR A 40 5.88 -10.43 2.16
C THR A 40 5.58 -11.92 2.35
N LYS A 41 4.53 -12.26 3.11
CA LYS A 41 4.08 -13.65 3.31
C LYS A 41 3.02 -14.09 2.30
N SER A 42 2.22 -13.16 1.79
CA SER A 42 1.16 -13.45 0.82
C SER A 42 1.69 -13.56 -0.61
N LEU A 43 2.64 -12.69 -1.01
CA LEU A 43 3.18 -12.64 -2.37
C LEU A 43 3.79 -13.97 -2.86
N PRO A 44 4.54 -14.74 -2.05
CA PRO A 44 4.98 -16.08 -2.45
C PRO A 44 3.83 -17.04 -2.80
N THR A 45 2.71 -16.92 -2.09
CA THR A 45 1.52 -17.76 -2.29
C THR A 45 0.79 -17.35 -3.56
N MET A 46 0.68 -16.04 -3.83
CA MET A 46 0.11 -15.50 -5.07
C MET A 46 0.96 -15.87 -6.29
N ALA A 47 2.29 -15.81 -6.18
CA ALA A 47 3.22 -16.24 -7.22
C ALA A 47 3.04 -17.73 -7.58
N GLN A 48 2.86 -18.59 -6.58
CA GLN A 48 2.59 -20.02 -6.78
C GLN A 48 1.21 -20.30 -7.37
N ALA A 49 0.21 -19.49 -7.04
CA ALA A 49 -1.15 -19.63 -7.54
C ALA A 49 -1.30 -19.17 -9.00
N ALA A 50 -0.40 -18.29 -9.47
CA ALA A 50 -0.39 -17.76 -10.82
C ALA A 50 0.05 -18.81 -11.86
N THR A 51 -0.64 -18.81 -13.00
CA THR A 51 -0.39 -19.71 -14.14
C THR A 51 0.61 -19.11 -15.11
N SER A 52 0.45 -17.82 -15.41
CA SER A 52 1.26 -17.11 -16.39
C SER A 52 2.60 -16.74 -15.81
N LYS A 53 3.69 -17.12 -16.49
CA LYS A 53 5.06 -16.77 -16.10
C LYS A 53 5.28 -15.27 -15.92
N GLY A 54 4.54 -14.44 -16.66
CA GLY A 54 4.58 -12.98 -16.51
C GLY A 54 4.05 -12.53 -15.15
N LEU A 55 2.92 -13.09 -14.73
CA LEU A 55 2.28 -12.77 -13.44
C LEU A 55 3.08 -13.33 -12.26
N THR A 56 3.59 -14.56 -12.35
CA THR A 56 4.50 -15.12 -11.33
C THR A 56 5.70 -14.20 -11.08
N ARG A 57 6.36 -13.74 -12.16
CA ARG A 57 7.51 -12.83 -12.03
C ARG A 57 7.14 -11.46 -11.48
N ALA A 58 5.94 -10.96 -11.78
CA ALA A 58 5.47 -9.70 -11.21
C ALA A 58 5.36 -9.80 -9.68
N PHE A 59 4.77 -10.88 -9.16
CA PHE A 59 4.69 -11.11 -7.71
C PHE A 59 6.05 -11.37 -7.05
N GLU A 60 6.97 -12.08 -7.71
CA GLU A 60 8.33 -12.28 -7.20
C GLU A 60 9.14 -10.98 -7.16
N SER A 61 9.01 -10.13 -8.18
CA SER A 61 9.63 -8.80 -8.22
C SER A 61 9.06 -7.93 -7.10
N HIS A 62 7.73 -7.89 -6.99
CA HIS A 62 7.06 -7.07 -6.00
C HIS A 62 7.40 -7.51 -4.58
N LEU A 63 7.57 -8.81 -4.30
CA LEU A 63 8.07 -9.28 -3.01
C LEU A 63 9.42 -8.64 -2.61
N SER A 64 10.33 -8.50 -3.58
CA SER A 64 11.63 -7.86 -3.32
C SER A 64 11.49 -6.37 -3.06
N GLU A 65 10.53 -5.71 -3.73
CA GLU A 65 10.17 -4.30 -3.50
C GLU A 65 9.56 -4.14 -2.09
N THR A 66 8.56 -4.94 -1.73
CA THR A 66 7.90 -4.97 -0.40
C THR A 66 8.89 -5.21 0.75
N GLU A 67 9.86 -6.11 0.59
CA GLU A 67 10.91 -6.32 1.62
C GLU A 67 11.75 -5.06 1.86
N GLU A 68 12.00 -4.27 0.81
CA GLU A 68 12.68 -2.99 0.93
C GLU A 68 11.75 -1.90 1.50
N HIS A 69 10.46 -1.93 1.20
CA HIS A 69 9.47 -1.02 1.78
C HIS A 69 9.37 -1.18 3.30
N VAL A 70 9.44 -2.41 3.82
CA VAL A 70 9.57 -2.70 5.25
C VAL A 70 10.80 -1.98 5.83
N ASN A 71 11.97 -2.08 5.19
CA ASN A 71 13.19 -1.42 5.65
C ASN A 71 13.07 0.11 5.65
N ARG A 72 12.41 0.68 4.63
CA ARG A 72 12.15 2.12 4.52
C ARG A 72 11.25 2.60 5.64
N ILE A 73 10.17 1.89 5.96
CA ILE A 73 9.29 2.25 7.07
C ILE A 73 10.03 2.15 8.42
N GLU A 74 10.86 1.13 8.64
CA GLU A 74 11.69 1.04 9.85
C GLU A 74 12.65 2.23 9.99
N ARG A 75 13.21 2.72 8.87
CA ARG A 75 14.01 3.95 8.86
C ARG A 75 13.16 5.17 9.21
N ILE A 76 11.95 5.28 8.65
CA ILE A 76 11.02 6.37 8.96
C ILE A 76 10.71 6.42 10.46
N PHE A 77 10.42 5.28 11.09
CA PHE A 77 10.18 5.22 12.54
C PHE A 77 11.36 5.79 13.35
N LYS A 78 12.61 5.48 12.95
CA LYS A 78 13.81 6.05 13.58
C LYS A 78 13.92 7.57 13.39
N LEU A 79 13.58 8.07 12.20
CA LEU A 79 13.65 9.50 11.88
C LEU A 79 12.63 10.33 12.68
N VAL A 80 11.49 9.73 13.07
CA VAL A 80 10.45 10.41 13.86
C VAL A 80 10.52 10.08 15.36
N ASP A 81 11.61 9.46 15.81
CA ASP A 81 11.90 9.05 17.19
C ASP A 81 10.82 8.13 17.80
N GLU A 82 10.37 7.14 17.03
CA GLU A 82 9.35 6.17 17.43
C GLU A 82 9.84 4.73 17.22
N THR A 83 9.28 3.79 17.99
CA THR A 83 9.57 2.37 17.79
C THR A 83 8.71 1.80 16.67
N ALA A 84 9.33 1.12 15.71
CA ALA A 84 8.63 0.42 14.65
C ALA A 84 7.73 -0.68 15.23
N GLN A 85 6.42 -0.51 15.10
CA GLN A 85 5.43 -1.46 15.61
C GLN A 85 4.25 -1.54 14.66
N GLY A 86 4.02 -2.73 14.10
CA GLY A 86 2.89 -2.95 13.21
C GLY A 86 1.59 -2.95 14.00
N LYS A 87 0.57 -2.27 13.48
CA LYS A 87 -0.81 -2.37 13.95
C LYS A 87 -1.62 -3.13 12.91
N LYS A 88 -2.36 -4.14 13.38
CA LYS A 88 -3.17 -4.97 12.50
C LYS A 88 -4.12 -4.11 11.65
N CYS A 89 -3.93 -4.12 10.34
CA CYS A 89 -4.72 -3.35 9.39
C CYS A 89 -5.92 -4.18 8.87
N PRO A 90 -7.17 -3.84 9.24
CA PRO A 90 -8.35 -4.59 8.80
C PRO A 90 -8.59 -4.50 7.29
N ALA A 91 -8.22 -3.38 6.66
CA ALA A 91 -8.37 -3.19 5.22
C ALA A 91 -7.49 -4.18 4.45
N MET A 92 -6.20 -4.22 4.76
CA MET A 92 -5.26 -5.15 4.12
C MET A 92 -5.65 -6.61 4.35
N ILE A 93 -6.19 -6.95 5.53
CA ILE A 93 -6.70 -8.31 5.79
C ILE A 93 -7.80 -8.69 4.81
N GLY A 94 -8.82 -7.83 4.65
CA GLY A 94 -9.92 -8.11 3.74
C GLY A 94 -9.46 -8.25 2.29
N LEU A 95 -8.51 -7.43 1.86
CA LEU A 95 -7.94 -7.51 0.51
C LEU A 95 -7.19 -8.82 0.27
N LEU A 96 -6.40 -9.27 1.25
CA LEU A 96 -5.69 -10.55 1.17
C LEU A 96 -6.63 -11.76 1.27
N GLU A 97 -7.70 -11.66 2.08
CA GLU A 97 -8.75 -12.68 2.13
C GLU A 97 -9.46 -12.79 0.77
N GLU A 98 -9.70 -11.69 0.07
CA GLU A 98 -10.25 -11.69 -1.28
C GLU A 98 -9.32 -12.43 -2.28
N ALA A 99 -8.00 -12.19 -2.22
CA ALA A 99 -7.03 -12.91 -3.05
C ALA A 99 -7.04 -14.42 -2.79
N ASP A 100 -7.14 -14.82 -1.52
CA ASP A 100 -7.25 -16.23 -1.12
C ASP A 100 -8.55 -16.87 -1.62
N GLU A 101 -9.68 -16.15 -1.53
CA GLU A 101 -10.99 -16.61 -2.02
C GLU A 101 -11.00 -16.80 -3.53
N ILE A 102 -10.37 -15.90 -4.29
CA ILE A 102 -10.20 -16.04 -5.74
C ILE A 102 -9.44 -17.32 -6.07
N THR A 103 -8.34 -17.61 -5.37
CA THR A 103 -7.55 -18.82 -5.61
C THR A 103 -8.37 -20.10 -5.34
N LYS A 104 -9.22 -20.08 -4.31
CA LYS A 104 -10.09 -21.21 -3.95
C LYS A 104 -11.29 -21.39 -4.88
N SER A 105 -11.82 -20.30 -5.43
CA SER A 105 -13.03 -20.29 -6.27
C SER A 105 -12.76 -20.43 -7.77
N THR A 106 -11.50 -20.34 -8.19
CA THR A 106 -11.06 -20.48 -9.57
C THR A 106 -10.28 -21.78 -9.79
N LYS A 107 -10.34 -22.31 -11.01
CA LYS A 107 -9.68 -23.56 -11.40
C LYS A 107 -8.15 -23.40 -11.39
N ASP A 108 -7.46 -24.43 -10.90
CA ASP A 108 -5.99 -24.49 -10.91
C ASP A 108 -5.43 -24.49 -12.33
N GLY A 109 -4.43 -23.64 -12.58
CA GLY A 109 -3.84 -23.43 -13.89
C GLY A 109 -4.72 -22.69 -14.90
N SER A 110 -5.83 -22.05 -14.50
CA SER A 110 -6.69 -21.27 -15.40
C SER A 110 -6.23 -19.83 -15.54
N LEU A 111 -6.48 -19.21 -16.69
CA LEU A 111 -6.24 -17.78 -16.89
C LEU A 111 -7.31 -16.93 -16.22
N VAL A 112 -8.49 -17.48 -15.96
CA VAL A 112 -9.51 -16.85 -15.11
C VAL A 112 -8.97 -16.62 -13.69
N ARG A 113 -8.19 -17.57 -13.15
CA ARG A 113 -7.49 -17.35 -11.87
C ARG A 113 -6.51 -16.19 -11.97
N ASP A 114 -5.69 -16.14 -13.01
CA ASP A 114 -4.72 -15.06 -13.19
C ASP A 114 -5.40 -13.68 -13.28
N CYS A 115 -6.55 -13.58 -13.97
CA CYS A 115 -7.37 -12.37 -13.99
C CYS A 115 -7.81 -11.95 -12.59
N GLY A 116 -8.28 -12.91 -11.79
CA GLY A 116 -8.69 -12.65 -10.41
C GLY A 116 -7.52 -12.26 -9.51
N LEU A 117 -6.36 -12.92 -9.66
CA LEU A 117 -5.16 -12.57 -8.92
C LEU A 117 -4.69 -11.15 -9.23
N ILE A 118 -4.73 -10.75 -10.51
CA ILE A 118 -4.46 -9.35 -10.90
C ILE A 118 -5.47 -8.40 -10.27
N LEU A 119 -6.78 -8.72 -10.34
CA LEU A 119 -7.82 -7.89 -9.74
C LEU A 119 -7.58 -7.66 -8.24
N ALA A 120 -7.25 -8.72 -7.48
CA ALA A 120 -6.97 -8.59 -6.06
C ALA A 120 -5.67 -7.84 -5.78
N ALA A 121 -4.61 -8.11 -6.55
CA ALA A 121 -3.34 -7.40 -6.42
C ALA A 121 -3.49 -5.90 -6.66
N GLN A 122 -4.17 -5.48 -7.73
CA GLN A 122 -4.39 -4.05 -7.99
C GLN A 122 -5.18 -3.37 -6.86
N LYS A 123 -6.12 -4.07 -6.20
CA LYS A 123 -6.80 -3.50 -5.02
C LYS A 123 -5.84 -3.28 -3.84
N VAL A 124 -4.86 -4.17 -3.66
CA VAL A 124 -3.76 -4.00 -2.69
C VAL A 124 -2.93 -2.78 -3.06
N GLU A 125 -2.43 -2.69 -4.30
CA GLU A 125 -1.63 -1.54 -4.77
C GLU A 125 -2.38 -0.21 -4.55
N HIS A 126 -3.66 -0.15 -4.92
CA HIS A 126 -4.47 1.05 -4.74
C HIS A 126 -4.69 1.45 -3.27
N TYR A 127 -4.73 0.49 -2.35
CA TYR A 127 -4.73 0.79 -0.91
C TYR A 127 -3.40 1.41 -0.48
N GLU A 128 -2.28 0.89 -0.98
CA GLU A 128 -0.94 1.36 -0.63
C GLU A 128 -0.65 2.74 -1.24
N ILE A 129 -0.95 2.94 -2.53
CA ILE A 129 -0.88 4.24 -3.21
C ILE A 129 -1.64 5.33 -2.43
N ALA A 130 -2.88 5.03 -2.01
CA ALA A 130 -3.69 5.97 -1.24
C ALA A 130 -3.07 6.28 0.14
N SER A 131 -2.52 5.25 0.80
CA SER A 131 -1.92 5.35 2.14
C SER A 131 -0.60 6.12 2.09
N TYR A 132 0.33 5.72 1.23
CA TYR A 132 1.62 6.38 1.05
C TYR A 132 1.47 7.82 0.56
N GLY A 133 0.60 8.09 -0.42
CA GLY A 133 0.36 9.45 -0.91
C GLY A 133 -0.19 10.40 0.17
N THR A 134 -1.09 9.88 1.03
CA THR A 134 -1.63 10.66 2.15
C THR A 134 -0.56 10.91 3.22
N LEU A 135 0.16 9.87 3.63
CA LEU A 135 1.18 10.00 4.69
C LEU A 135 2.38 10.83 4.26
N ARG A 136 2.80 10.75 2.99
CA ARG A 136 3.83 11.62 2.42
C ARG A 136 3.43 13.09 2.57
N THR A 137 2.21 13.43 2.19
CA THR A 137 1.68 14.80 2.30
C THR A 137 1.59 15.25 3.76
N ILE A 138 1.18 14.37 4.68
CA ILE A 138 1.16 14.69 6.11
C ILE A 138 2.59 14.91 6.65
N ALA A 139 3.56 14.10 6.22
CA ALA A 139 4.97 14.26 6.60
C ALA A 139 5.51 15.63 6.19
N GLU A 140 5.20 16.12 4.98
CA GLU A 140 5.55 17.47 4.53
C GLU A 140 4.94 18.55 5.44
N ILE A 141 3.65 18.42 5.78
CA ILE A 141 2.94 19.37 6.66
C ILE A 141 3.54 19.41 8.07
N LEU A 142 3.99 18.26 8.59
CA LEU A 142 4.65 18.14 9.88
C LEU A 142 6.14 18.57 9.86
N GLY A 143 6.68 18.91 8.69
CA GLY A 143 8.09 19.32 8.52
C GLY A 143 9.08 18.16 8.49
N TYR A 144 8.62 16.93 8.24
CA TYR A 144 9.46 15.74 8.10
C TYR A 144 9.89 15.52 6.65
N GLU A 145 10.68 16.44 6.10
CA GLU A 145 11.07 16.44 4.68
C GLU A 145 11.75 15.13 4.23
N GLU A 146 12.73 14.63 5.00
CA GLU A 146 13.41 13.36 4.68
C GLU A 146 12.45 12.16 4.71
N VAL A 147 11.45 12.19 5.60
CA VAL A 147 10.42 11.14 5.69
C VAL A 147 9.49 11.20 4.48
N ALA A 148 9.09 12.39 4.05
CA ALA A 148 8.30 12.57 2.85
C ALA A 148 9.03 12.03 1.61
N ASP A 149 10.34 12.29 1.47
CA ASP A 149 11.14 11.74 0.37
C ASP A 149 11.16 10.21 0.38
N ILE A 150 11.33 9.58 1.55
CA ILE A 150 11.32 8.12 1.66
C ILE A 150 9.95 7.54 1.33
N LEU A 151 8.85 8.17 1.80
CA LEU A 151 7.49 7.75 1.47
C LEU A 151 7.19 7.90 -0.02
N GLN A 152 7.73 8.93 -0.68
CA GLN A 152 7.59 9.12 -2.13
C GLN A 152 8.31 8.03 -2.93
N LEU A 153 9.46 7.54 -2.48
CA LEU A 153 10.15 6.43 -3.13
C LEU A 153 9.28 5.18 -3.15
N THR A 154 8.63 4.83 -2.03
CA THR A 154 7.73 3.68 -2.00
C THR A 154 6.47 3.92 -2.83
N LEU A 155 5.86 5.11 -2.74
CA LEU A 155 4.72 5.46 -3.59
C LEU A 155 5.00 5.24 -5.09
N ASN A 156 6.18 5.62 -5.57
CA ASN A 156 6.56 5.39 -6.97
C ASN A 156 6.66 3.90 -7.30
N ASP A 157 7.23 3.10 -6.40
CA ASP A 157 7.34 1.65 -6.59
C ASP A 157 5.95 1.00 -6.72
N GLU A 158 4.97 1.42 -5.90
CA GLU A 158 3.59 0.88 -5.96
C GLU A 158 2.84 1.34 -7.22
N GLU A 159 3.02 2.58 -7.65
CA GLU A 159 2.45 3.07 -8.91
C GLU A 159 3.02 2.29 -10.12
N ASP A 160 4.31 1.96 -10.08
CA ASP A 160 4.95 1.13 -11.09
C ASP A 160 4.47 -0.33 -11.03
N ALA A 161 4.22 -0.89 -9.84
CA ALA A 161 3.66 -2.22 -9.66
C ALA A 161 2.24 -2.33 -10.23
N ASP A 162 1.34 -1.39 -9.92
CA ASP A 162 -0.01 -1.35 -10.49
C ASP A 162 0.01 -1.19 -12.02
N SER A 163 0.92 -0.35 -12.54
CA SER A 163 1.11 -0.19 -13.98
C SER A 163 1.54 -1.50 -14.65
N LYS A 164 2.47 -2.26 -14.06
CA LYS A 164 2.89 -3.59 -14.55
C LYS A 164 1.71 -4.56 -14.56
N LEU A 165 0.89 -4.58 -13.51
CA LEU A 165 -0.32 -5.42 -13.42
C LEU A 165 -1.35 -5.05 -14.50
N THR A 166 -1.59 -3.76 -14.71
CA THR A 166 -2.46 -3.26 -15.78
C THR A 166 -2.00 -3.73 -17.16
N GLN A 167 -0.69 -3.65 -17.44
CA GLN A 167 -0.12 -4.13 -18.71
C GLN A 167 -0.31 -5.64 -18.89
N LEU A 168 -0.14 -6.43 -17.82
CA LEU A 168 -0.40 -7.87 -17.85
C LEU A 168 -1.86 -8.20 -18.15
N ALA A 169 -2.79 -7.50 -17.50
CA ALA A 169 -4.23 -7.63 -17.74
C ALA A 169 -4.61 -7.32 -19.19
N GLN A 170 -4.08 -6.23 -19.75
CA GLN A 170 -4.38 -5.75 -21.10
C GLN A 170 -3.73 -6.60 -22.21
N SER A 171 -2.53 -7.13 -21.97
CA SER A 171 -1.73 -7.77 -23.02
C SER A 171 -2.26 -9.13 -23.47
N HIS A 172 -2.55 -10.03 -22.54
CA HIS A 172 -2.95 -11.40 -22.91
C HIS A 172 -3.84 -12.09 -21.88
N ILE A 173 -3.72 -11.78 -20.58
CA ILE A 173 -4.39 -12.56 -19.53
C ILE A 173 -5.90 -12.43 -19.63
N ASN A 174 -6.45 -11.21 -19.64
CA ASN A 174 -7.92 -11.04 -19.69
C ASN A 174 -8.50 -11.46 -21.05
N VAL A 175 -7.77 -11.21 -22.14
CA VAL A 175 -8.19 -11.57 -23.50
C VAL A 175 -8.27 -13.08 -23.67
N ALA A 176 -7.26 -13.80 -23.18
CA ALA A 176 -7.21 -15.26 -23.26
C ALA A 176 -8.18 -15.92 -22.27
N ALA A 177 -8.34 -15.37 -21.06
CA ALA A 177 -9.32 -15.87 -20.09
C ALA A 177 -10.77 -15.77 -20.60
N ALA A 178 -11.10 -14.73 -21.39
CA ALA A 178 -12.42 -14.61 -22.00
C ALA A 178 -12.71 -15.67 -23.08
N GLN A 179 -11.71 -16.44 -23.49
CA GLN A 179 -11.80 -17.50 -24.51
C GLN A 179 -11.63 -18.91 -23.93
N GLU A 180 -11.46 -19.03 -22.61
CA GLU A 180 -11.36 -20.31 -21.87
C GLU A 180 -12.75 -20.91 -21.57
#